data_AF-A0A1Q6KEK5-F1
#
_entry.id   AF-A0A1Q6KEK5-F1
#
_cell.length_a   1.000
_cell.length_b   1.000
_cell.length_c   1.000
_cell.angle_alpha   90.00
_cell.angle_beta   90.00
_cell.angle_gamma   90.00
#
_symmetry.space_group_name_H-M   'P 1'
#
loop_
_entity.id
_entity.type
_entity.pdbx_description
1 polymer ?
#
loop_
_entity_poly.entity_id
_entity_poly.type
_entity_poly.pdbx_seq_one_letter_code
_entity_poly.pdbx_strand_id
1 'polypeptide(L)'
;MKETFKVSLITIFSIIIISLIVNLSDIEPVKKAVSELYLNSIDYNVVMNKDGSMDVVETWDIKINKTNTLFKTFSLSKLKYGDIENVKVKDLDNNSDLTQIQEEMYHVTTGCYYGLEVNPSTFEIAWGTGMENKSGNKRYQISYTVKDVVTDYNDCQEIYWQFLEQGRNTIPAQKVTGTVTLPEMVDNLDDLKVWGHGQLNGIIEKTSAQKVRFELENLNVGKRLEIRIITSEKMFNSNVNKVRGYNYLEDALKEEEKWANEANKPQNYMYNLLKKIEVFLTVIFFIGLILLARVKKIKKKENSDEGLKYYKEIPRESATPAEAIYLYNFERERLDAGKVQRNTVAATILDLCFKKKIDLKINERKKVVISFTNSDTKDLKKDELKIYKLLKKVSQNEREFEVEKLNKYAKEKYNKYSNYINEFVNEARKNLCKLKLIDKKKEKKYRSYILADIKYKMLNYFFERVILYSYAIRKLIIKCKRK
;
A
#
# COMPACT_ATOMS: atom_id res chain seq x y z
N MET A 1 -22.11 10.91 -30.32
CA MET A 1 -22.52 10.60 -28.93
C MET A 1 -22.09 9.23 -28.40
N LYS A 2 -22.07 8.13 -29.19
CA LYS A 2 -21.67 6.79 -28.68
C LYS A 2 -20.16 6.50 -28.64
N GLU A 3 -19.34 7.25 -29.38
CA GLU A 3 -17.87 7.06 -29.35
C GLU A 3 -17.19 7.87 -28.25
N THR A 4 -17.67 9.08 -27.95
CA THR A 4 -17.17 9.92 -26.86
C THR A 4 -17.34 9.29 -25.47
N PHE A 5 -18.39 8.48 -25.28
CA PHE A 5 -18.64 7.74 -24.03
C PHE A 5 -17.71 6.53 -23.81
N LYS A 6 -17.18 5.92 -24.88
CA LYS A 6 -16.27 4.75 -24.77
C LYS A 6 -14.85 5.15 -24.38
N VAL A 7 -14.39 6.30 -24.87
CA VAL A 7 -13.07 6.86 -24.52
C VAL A 7 -13.08 7.26 -23.04
N SER A 8 -14.15 7.92 -22.58
CA SER A 8 -14.34 8.33 -21.18
C SER A 8 -14.19 7.17 -20.17
N LEU A 9 -14.79 6.00 -20.43
CA LEU A 9 -14.76 4.89 -19.47
C LEU A 9 -13.37 4.25 -19.32
N ILE A 10 -12.61 4.15 -20.42
CA ILE A 10 -11.25 3.59 -20.42
C ILE A 10 -10.31 4.57 -19.71
N THR A 11 -10.44 5.88 -19.95
CA THR A 11 -9.65 6.89 -19.27
C THR A 11 -9.91 6.91 -17.77
N ILE A 12 -11.18 6.81 -17.34
CA ILE A 12 -11.54 6.72 -15.92
C ILE A 12 -10.95 5.46 -15.27
N PHE A 13 -10.99 4.31 -15.96
CA PHE A 13 -10.42 3.06 -15.45
C PHE A 13 -8.89 3.10 -15.33
N SER A 14 -8.22 3.68 -16.33
CA SER A 14 -6.76 3.88 -16.32
C SER A 14 -6.34 4.82 -15.19
N ILE A 15 -7.10 5.89 -14.93
CA ILE A 15 -6.85 6.82 -13.82
C ILE A 15 -7.01 6.11 -12.47
N ILE A 16 -8.05 5.27 -12.31
CA ILE A 16 -8.26 4.49 -11.07
C ILE A 16 -7.11 3.50 -10.85
N ILE A 17 -6.69 2.76 -11.87
CA ILE A 17 -5.58 1.80 -11.79
C ILE A 17 -4.25 2.50 -11.50
N ILE A 18 -3.96 3.62 -12.15
CA ILE A 18 -2.76 4.42 -11.88
C ILE A 18 -2.78 4.98 -10.46
N SER A 19 -3.93 5.48 -9.98
CA SER A 19 -4.05 5.95 -8.59
C SER A 19 -3.85 4.82 -7.56
N LEU A 20 -4.23 3.59 -7.90
CA LEU A 20 -4.04 2.41 -7.05
C LEU A 20 -2.57 1.93 -7.02
N ILE A 21 -1.82 2.11 -8.11
CA ILE A 21 -0.40 1.74 -8.18
C ILE A 21 0.47 2.79 -7.47
N VAL A 22 0.15 4.07 -7.59
CA VAL A 22 0.90 5.18 -6.94
C VAL A 22 0.74 5.16 -5.41
N ASN A 23 -0.40 4.71 -4.87
CA ASN A 23 -0.60 4.59 -3.42
C ASN A 23 0.13 3.40 -2.76
N LEU A 24 0.72 2.49 -3.54
CA LEU A 24 1.49 1.35 -3.02
C LEU A 24 3.00 1.61 -2.94
N SER A 25 3.50 2.65 -3.61
CA SER A 25 4.92 3.04 -3.61
C SER A 25 5.33 3.96 -2.46
N ASP A 26 4.37 4.54 -1.73
CA ASP A 26 4.63 5.53 -0.66
C ASP A 26 4.61 4.93 0.76
N ILE A 27 4.63 3.60 0.90
CA ILE A 27 4.92 2.97 2.19
C ILE A 27 6.44 2.86 2.31
N GLU A 28 7.09 3.97 2.63
CA GLU A 28 8.48 3.92 3.06
C GLU A 28 8.60 2.98 4.28
N PRO A 29 9.52 2.01 4.27
CA PRO A 29 9.86 1.30 5.48
C PRO A 29 10.44 2.32 6.46
N VAL A 30 9.74 2.56 7.57
CA VAL A 30 10.23 3.36 8.69
C VAL A 30 11.63 2.86 9.05
N LYS A 31 12.66 3.64 8.72
CA LYS A 31 14.04 3.37 9.14
C LYS A 31 14.05 3.39 10.66
N LYS A 32 14.02 2.21 11.27
CA LYS A 32 14.16 2.04 12.72
C LYS A 32 15.60 2.42 13.06
N ALA A 33 15.81 3.59 13.65
CA ALA A 33 17.07 3.93 14.27
C ALA A 33 17.40 2.80 15.27
N VAL A 34 18.52 2.11 15.07
CA VAL A 34 18.96 1.06 15.99
C VAL A 34 19.53 1.80 17.21
N SER A 35 18.67 1.99 18.21
CA SER A 35 19.09 2.50 19.51
C SER A 35 20.17 1.57 20.09
N GLU A 36 21.26 2.13 20.60
CA GLU A 36 22.31 1.38 21.32
C GLU A 36 21.79 0.75 22.62
N LEU A 37 20.62 1.22 23.09
CA LEU A 37 19.91 0.73 24.25
C LEU A 37 18.54 0.20 23.85
N TYR A 38 18.13 -0.94 24.41
CA TYR A 38 16.79 -1.50 24.17
C TYR A 38 16.28 -2.22 25.42
N LEU A 39 15.13 -1.82 25.93
CA LEU A 39 14.51 -2.49 27.06
C LEU A 39 13.73 -3.72 26.58
N ASN A 40 14.13 -4.91 27.03
CA ASN A 40 13.33 -6.11 26.86
C ASN A 40 12.06 -6.01 27.72
N SER A 41 12.19 -5.51 28.94
CA SER A 41 11.04 -5.15 29.76
C SER A 41 11.34 -4.05 30.79
N ILE A 42 10.30 -3.32 31.17
CA ILE A 42 10.26 -2.53 32.41
C ILE A 42 9.04 -3.00 33.21
N ASP A 43 9.24 -3.32 34.48
CA ASP A 43 8.16 -3.63 35.42
C ASP A 43 8.13 -2.61 36.56
N TYR A 44 6.97 -2.02 36.82
CA TYR A 44 6.73 -1.08 37.90
C TYR A 44 5.92 -1.73 39.02
N ASN A 45 6.46 -1.76 40.24
CA ASN A 45 5.69 -2.09 41.43
C ASN A 45 5.58 -0.85 42.30
N VAL A 46 4.36 -0.34 42.46
CA VAL A 46 4.06 0.88 43.22
C VAL A 46 3.19 0.54 44.41
N VAL A 47 3.63 0.96 45.59
CA VAL A 47 2.86 0.84 46.84
C VAL A 47 2.53 2.24 47.31
N MET A 48 1.24 2.53 47.42
CA MET A 48 0.74 3.80 47.94
C MET A 48 0.65 3.72 49.46
N ASN A 49 1.20 4.71 50.15
CA ASN A 49 1.24 4.78 51.61
C ASN A 49 0.10 5.64 52.17
N LYS A 50 -0.32 5.37 53.41
CA LYS A 50 -1.40 6.15 54.06
C LYS A 50 -1.10 7.63 54.23
N ASP A 51 0.16 8.06 54.20
CA ASP A 51 0.55 9.48 54.28
C ASP A 51 0.51 10.20 52.91
N GLY A 52 0.04 9.52 51.84
CA GLY A 52 -0.02 10.08 50.50
C GLY A 52 1.33 10.07 49.74
N SER A 53 2.37 9.45 50.30
CA SER A 53 3.58 9.09 49.56
C SER A 53 3.39 7.79 48.77
N MET A 54 4.29 7.53 47.84
CA MET A 54 4.35 6.25 47.15
C MET A 54 5.78 5.72 47.09
N ASP A 55 5.92 4.42 47.30
CA ASP A 55 7.16 3.69 47.09
C ASP A 55 7.11 3.01 45.73
N VAL A 56 8.10 3.30 44.90
CA VAL A 56 8.21 2.77 43.54
C VAL A 56 9.42 1.87 43.45
N VAL A 57 9.22 0.68 42.87
CA VAL A 57 10.29 -0.22 42.45
C VAL A 57 10.16 -0.45 40.95
N GLU A 58 11.16 -0.05 40.19
CA GLU A 58 11.28 -0.30 38.75
C GLU A 58 12.29 -1.42 38.51
N THR A 59 11.91 -2.45 37.77
CA THR A 59 12.83 -3.49 37.31
C THR A 59 13.06 -3.36 35.81
N TRP A 60 14.29 -3.07 35.42
CA TRP A 60 14.70 -2.83 34.04
C TRP A 60 15.48 -4.04 33.53
N ASP A 61 14.97 -4.74 32.51
CA ASP A 61 15.71 -5.71 31.71
C ASP A 61 16.12 -5.03 30.40
N ILE A 62 17.40 -4.69 30.29
CA ILE A 62 17.93 -3.83 29.25
C ILE A 62 19.07 -4.50 28.50
N LYS A 63 19.00 -4.45 27.17
CA LYS A 63 20.13 -4.67 26.29
C LYS A 63 20.94 -3.38 26.17
N ILE A 64 22.21 -3.45 26.54
CA ILE A 64 23.16 -2.35 26.49
C ILE A 64 24.22 -2.64 25.43
N ASN A 65 24.56 -1.64 24.64
CA ASN A 65 25.66 -1.69 23.69
C ASN A 65 26.60 -0.48 23.92
N LYS A 66 27.76 -0.72 24.54
CA LYS A 66 28.84 0.29 24.67
C LYS A 66 28.41 1.59 25.35
N THR A 67 27.71 1.49 26.47
CA THR A 67 27.31 2.64 27.28
C THR A 67 27.84 2.48 28.69
N ASN A 68 28.44 3.54 29.26
CA ASN A 68 28.91 3.52 30.63
C ASN A 68 27.77 3.77 31.63
N THR A 69 26.94 4.79 31.40
CA THR A 69 25.93 5.28 32.34
C THR A 69 24.52 5.10 31.79
N LEU A 70 23.61 4.62 32.63
CA LEU A 70 22.17 4.72 32.40
C LEU A 70 21.59 5.75 33.36
N PHE A 71 20.53 6.43 32.95
CA PHE A 71 19.89 7.43 33.79
C PHE A 71 18.39 7.53 33.49
N LYS A 72 17.67 8.08 34.47
CA LYS A 72 16.28 8.49 34.38
C LYS A 72 16.11 9.85 35.04
N THR A 73 15.34 10.72 34.40
CA THR A 73 15.04 12.06 34.89
C THR A 73 13.57 12.24 35.24
N PHE A 74 13.32 13.13 36.20
CA PHE A 74 12.00 13.59 36.62
C PHE A 74 11.97 15.11 36.55
N SER A 75 10.90 15.69 36.01
CA SER A 75 10.63 17.11 36.14
C SER A 75 10.23 17.45 37.57
N LEU A 76 11.01 18.28 38.25
CA LEU A 76 10.69 18.77 39.59
C LEU A 76 9.49 19.72 39.53
N SER A 77 8.45 19.43 40.31
CA SER A 77 7.27 20.27 40.40
C SER A 77 6.58 20.11 41.74
N LYS A 78 6.79 21.06 42.65
CA LYS A 78 6.16 21.11 43.99
C LYS A 78 4.63 21.18 43.95
N LEU A 79 4.04 21.52 42.79
CA LEU A 79 2.59 21.45 42.57
C LEU A 79 2.10 20.01 42.37
N LYS A 80 2.92 19.17 41.70
CA LYS A 80 2.58 17.78 41.37
C LYS A 80 2.91 16.83 42.51
N TYR A 81 4.11 16.90 43.07
CA TYR A 81 4.59 16.03 44.14
C TYR A 81 5.64 16.76 45.01
N GLY A 82 5.98 16.16 46.14
CA GLY A 82 6.99 16.63 47.09
C GLY A 82 8.41 16.28 46.65
N ASP A 83 9.22 15.74 47.55
CA ASP A 83 10.58 15.27 47.25
C ASP A 83 10.61 13.83 46.72
N ILE A 84 11.69 13.49 46.00
CA ILE A 84 12.07 12.12 45.69
C ILE A 84 13.22 11.75 46.62
N GLU A 85 13.03 10.72 47.44
CA GLU A 85 13.98 10.30 48.46
C GLU A 85 14.16 8.78 48.47
N ASN A 86 15.04 8.29 49.36
CA ASN A 86 15.31 6.86 49.55
C ASN A 86 15.70 6.11 48.26
N VAL A 87 16.34 6.82 47.32
CA VAL A 87 16.79 6.23 46.05
C VAL A 87 17.79 5.12 46.34
N LYS A 88 17.59 3.95 45.71
CA LYS A 88 18.55 2.84 45.69
C LYS A 88 18.58 2.20 44.31
N VAL A 89 19.75 1.72 43.92
CA VAL A 89 19.94 0.96 42.67
C VAL A 89 20.63 -0.35 42.99
N LYS A 90 20.12 -1.45 42.43
CA LYS A 90 20.65 -2.80 42.59
C LYS A 90 20.92 -3.46 41.24
N ASP A 91 22.10 -4.06 41.07
CA ASP A 91 22.39 -4.96 39.94
C ASP A 91 21.84 -6.34 40.28
N LEU A 92 20.81 -6.77 39.54
CA LEU A 92 20.11 -8.03 39.78
C LEU A 92 20.85 -9.25 39.22
N ASP A 93 21.83 -9.06 38.34
CA ASP A 93 22.61 -10.16 37.79
C ASP A 93 23.72 -10.59 38.76
N ASN A 94 24.28 -9.62 39.49
CA ASN A 94 25.25 -9.86 40.56
C ASN A 94 24.61 -9.92 41.96
N ASN A 95 23.32 -9.61 42.06
CA ASN A 95 22.56 -9.48 43.32
C ASN A 95 23.25 -8.53 44.33
N SER A 96 23.79 -7.42 43.84
CA SER A 96 24.57 -6.46 44.63
C SER A 96 23.93 -5.07 44.61
N ASP A 97 23.80 -4.45 45.78
CA ASP A 97 23.43 -3.05 45.89
C ASP A 97 24.59 -2.17 45.40
N LEU A 98 24.27 -1.13 44.63
CA LEU A 98 25.27 -0.16 44.17
C LEU A 98 25.55 0.84 45.30
N THR A 99 26.74 1.46 45.25
CA THR A 99 27.15 2.47 46.22
C THR A 99 26.65 3.85 45.78
N GLN A 100 25.96 4.57 46.67
CA GLN A 100 25.52 5.94 46.37
C GLN A 100 26.71 6.91 46.41
N ILE A 101 26.82 7.77 45.40
CA ILE A 101 27.69 8.94 45.40
C ILE A 101 26.84 10.22 45.50
N GLN A 102 27.42 11.28 46.05
CA GLN A 102 26.71 12.53 46.37
C GLN A 102 27.04 13.67 45.40
N GLU A 103 27.45 13.32 44.18
CA GLU A 103 27.76 14.28 43.12
C GLU A 103 27.31 13.75 41.75
N GLU A 104 26.95 14.67 40.84
CA GLU A 104 26.66 14.35 39.44
C GLU A 104 27.95 13.92 38.73
N MET A 105 27.88 12.84 37.94
CA MET A 105 29.02 12.30 37.22
C MET A 105 28.62 11.88 35.81
N TYR A 106 29.21 12.52 34.80
CA TYR A 106 28.92 12.22 33.39
C TYR A 106 29.21 10.74 32.99
N HIS A 107 30.22 10.15 33.61
CA HIS A 107 30.53 8.72 33.51
C HIS A 107 30.53 8.10 34.90
N VAL A 108 29.34 7.70 35.35
CA VAL A 108 29.16 7.12 36.68
C VAL A 108 30.03 5.88 36.83
N THR A 109 30.82 5.86 37.91
CA THR A 109 31.71 4.74 38.24
C THR A 109 30.90 3.45 38.31
N THR A 110 31.40 2.38 37.69
CA THR A 110 30.76 1.06 37.70
C THR A 110 30.49 0.60 39.13
N GLY A 111 29.26 0.15 39.41
CA GLY A 111 28.85 -0.24 40.76
C GLY A 111 28.45 0.93 41.66
N CYS A 112 28.44 2.16 41.14
CA CYS A 112 27.96 3.34 41.84
C CYS A 112 26.71 3.93 41.16
N TYR A 113 25.96 4.73 41.92
CA TYR A 113 24.82 5.50 41.42
C TYR A 113 24.69 6.84 42.15
N TYR A 114 24.00 7.82 41.58
CA TYR A 114 23.50 8.98 42.30
C TYR A 114 21.99 9.15 42.05
N GLY A 115 21.34 9.87 42.97
CA GLY A 115 19.94 10.28 42.90
C GLY A 115 19.83 11.68 43.48
N LEU A 116 19.91 12.70 42.63
CA LEU A 116 20.14 14.11 43.03
C LEU A 116 19.35 15.09 42.16
N GLU A 117 19.08 16.28 42.69
CA GLU A 117 18.65 17.43 41.90
C GLU A 117 19.85 17.97 41.10
N VAL A 118 19.94 17.65 39.81
CA VAL A 118 21.04 18.08 38.93
C VAL A 118 20.87 19.53 38.45
N ASN A 119 19.65 20.04 38.49
CA ASN A 119 19.34 21.45 38.26
C ASN A 119 17.96 21.81 38.89
N PRO A 120 17.57 23.09 38.97
CA PRO A 120 16.31 23.51 39.63
C PRO A 120 15.02 22.91 39.07
N SER A 121 15.07 22.21 37.93
CA SER A 121 13.91 21.63 37.26
C SER A 121 14.00 20.11 37.09
N THR A 122 15.12 19.47 37.46
CA THR A 122 15.38 18.07 37.14
C THR A 122 15.98 17.34 38.32
N PHE A 123 15.31 16.26 38.74
CA PHE A 123 15.90 15.20 39.56
C PHE A 123 16.37 14.08 38.65
N GLU A 124 17.57 13.56 38.87
CA GLU A 124 18.15 12.49 38.07
C GLU A 124 18.62 11.33 38.93
N ILE A 125 18.28 10.12 38.52
CA ILE A 125 18.84 8.88 39.02
C ILE A 125 19.73 8.30 37.92
N ALA A 126 21.03 8.21 38.15
CA ALA A 126 21.99 7.66 37.18
C ALA A 126 22.91 6.62 37.83
N TRP A 127 23.29 5.59 37.07
CA TRP A 127 24.13 4.49 37.56
C TRP A 127 25.13 3.98 36.53
N GLY A 128 26.29 3.56 37.03
CA GLY A 128 27.39 3.03 36.23
C GLY A 128 27.21 1.56 35.92
N THR A 129 27.17 1.22 34.63
CA THR A 129 26.86 -0.13 34.14
C THR A 129 28.09 -1.02 33.91
N GLY A 130 29.27 -0.42 33.74
CA GLY A 130 30.50 -1.13 33.36
C GLY A 130 30.44 -1.77 31.97
N MET A 131 29.60 -1.26 31.07
CA MET A 131 29.37 -1.79 29.72
C MET A 131 29.98 -0.92 28.61
N GLU A 132 30.88 0.01 28.94
CA GLU A 132 31.47 0.97 27.99
C GLU A 132 32.16 0.33 26.78
N ASN A 133 32.75 -0.85 26.94
CA ASN A 133 33.51 -1.55 25.90
C ASN A 133 32.88 -2.88 25.47
N LYS A 134 31.64 -3.18 25.89
CA LYS A 134 30.97 -4.45 25.62
C LYS A 134 29.47 -4.28 25.40
N SER A 135 28.82 -5.37 24.97
CA SER A 135 27.39 -5.41 24.73
C SER A 135 26.79 -6.64 25.41
N GLY A 136 25.60 -6.51 25.95
CA GLY A 136 24.95 -7.59 26.68
C GLY A 136 23.63 -7.16 27.31
N ASN A 137 22.91 -8.13 27.86
CA ASN A 137 21.72 -7.85 28.66
C ASN A 137 22.14 -7.64 30.12
N LYS A 138 21.47 -6.70 30.78
CA LYS A 138 21.65 -6.38 32.19
C LYS A 138 20.28 -6.20 32.84
N ARG A 139 20.17 -6.57 34.11
CA ARG A 139 18.98 -6.29 34.92
C ARG A 139 19.30 -5.39 36.10
N TYR A 140 18.56 -4.30 36.22
CA TYR A 140 18.67 -3.35 37.33
C TYR A 140 17.33 -3.22 38.04
N GLN A 141 17.39 -3.01 39.35
CA GLN A 141 16.24 -2.58 40.14
C GLN A 141 16.52 -1.19 40.71
N ILE A 142 15.59 -0.27 40.48
CA ILE A 142 15.65 1.10 40.99
C ILE A 142 14.47 1.26 41.95
N SER A 143 14.74 1.65 43.20
CA SER A 143 13.68 1.95 44.17
C SER A 143 13.78 3.38 44.68
N TYR A 144 12.66 4.05 44.87
CA TYR A 144 12.60 5.41 45.40
C TYR A 144 11.22 5.68 46.02
N THR A 145 11.17 6.65 46.94
CA THR A 145 9.93 7.16 47.54
C THR A 145 9.62 8.52 46.96
N VAL A 146 8.38 8.76 46.55
CA VAL A 146 7.90 10.08 46.14
C VAL A 146 6.91 10.59 47.16
N LYS A 147 7.16 11.78 47.72
CA LYS A 147 6.30 12.41 48.72
C LYS A 147 5.14 13.18 48.08
N ASP A 148 4.07 13.40 48.84
CA ASP A 148 2.96 14.29 48.51
C ASP A 148 2.33 14.08 47.12
N VAL A 149 2.17 12.82 46.70
CA VAL A 149 1.66 12.46 45.36
C VAL A 149 0.14 12.58 45.28
N VAL A 150 -0.55 12.35 46.40
CA VAL A 150 -2.01 12.41 46.47
C VAL A 150 -2.48 13.86 46.57
N THR A 151 -3.40 14.25 45.69
CA THR A 151 -4.15 15.52 45.80
C THR A 151 -5.53 15.23 46.40
N ASP A 152 -5.89 15.94 47.45
CA ASP A 152 -7.12 15.72 48.21
C ASP A 152 -8.15 16.81 47.92
N TYR A 153 -9.28 16.44 47.34
CA TYR A 153 -10.39 17.35 47.03
C TYR A 153 -11.51 17.21 48.06
N ASN A 154 -12.64 17.90 47.93
CA ASN A 154 -13.76 17.68 48.84
C ASN A 154 -14.46 16.32 48.61
N ASP A 155 -14.50 15.86 47.35
CA ASP A 155 -15.31 14.72 46.88
C ASP A 155 -14.49 13.50 46.41
N CYS A 156 -13.18 13.64 46.22
CA CYS A 156 -12.31 12.52 45.82
C CYS A 156 -10.84 12.74 46.23
N GLN A 157 -10.01 11.71 46.08
CA GLN A 157 -8.55 11.78 46.14
C GLN A 157 -7.96 11.33 44.81
N GLU A 158 -6.99 12.09 44.30
CA GLU A 158 -6.36 11.85 42.99
C GLU A 158 -4.88 11.52 43.13
N ILE A 159 -4.46 10.48 42.42
CA ILE A 159 -3.07 10.15 42.13
C ILE A 159 -2.89 10.33 40.63
N TYR A 160 -2.03 11.26 40.22
CA TYR A 160 -1.66 11.41 38.80
C TYR A 160 -0.14 11.35 38.66
N TRP A 161 0.36 10.21 38.16
CA TRP A 161 1.80 9.96 38.08
C TRP A 161 2.28 9.70 36.66
N GLN A 162 3.43 10.29 36.32
CA GLN A 162 4.10 10.16 35.03
C GLN A 162 5.36 9.30 35.19
N PHE A 163 5.28 8.02 34.86
CA PHE A 163 6.43 7.12 34.89
C PHE A 163 7.46 7.46 33.81
N LEU A 164 6.98 7.90 32.63
CA LEU A 164 7.82 8.31 31.50
C LEU A 164 7.25 9.59 30.89
N GLU A 165 8.07 10.63 30.81
CA GLU A 165 7.64 11.91 30.24
C GLU A 165 7.71 11.93 28.71
N GLN A 166 6.77 12.64 28.09
CA GLN A 166 6.73 12.83 26.63
C GLN A 166 8.03 13.49 26.16
N GLY A 167 8.71 12.87 25.21
CA GLY A 167 9.94 13.39 24.61
C GLY A 167 11.23 13.19 25.42
N ARG A 168 11.15 12.74 26.67
CA ARG A 168 12.35 12.47 27.51
C ARG A 168 12.74 11.00 27.59
N ASN A 169 11.81 10.07 27.35
CA ASN A 169 12.19 8.66 27.23
C ASN A 169 13.02 8.43 25.96
N THR A 170 14.30 8.14 26.11
CA THR A 170 15.22 7.90 24.99
C THR A 170 15.33 6.42 24.61
N ILE A 171 14.80 5.50 25.43
CA ILE A 171 14.98 4.05 25.28
C ILE A 171 13.64 3.39 24.93
N PRO A 172 13.52 2.70 23.79
CA PRO A 172 12.32 1.93 23.48
C PRO A 172 12.24 0.67 24.35
N ALA A 173 11.02 0.19 24.61
CA ALA A 173 10.78 -1.03 25.39
C ALA A 173 9.87 -2.02 24.66
N GLN A 174 10.21 -3.31 24.69
CA GLN A 174 9.35 -4.35 24.13
C GLN A 174 8.10 -4.57 24.96
N LYS A 175 8.23 -4.53 26.28
CA LYS A 175 7.12 -4.74 27.22
C LYS A 175 7.25 -3.79 28.40
N VAL A 176 6.14 -3.18 28.78
CA VAL A 176 6.03 -2.41 30.03
C VAL A 176 4.86 -2.98 30.81
N THR A 177 5.09 -3.28 32.08
CA THR A 177 4.06 -3.72 33.01
C THR A 177 4.14 -2.89 34.27
N GLY A 178 3.02 -2.79 34.98
CA GLY A 178 3.06 -2.26 36.33
C GLY A 178 1.85 -2.60 37.15
N THR A 179 2.04 -2.59 38.46
CA THR A 179 1.01 -2.80 39.47
C THR A 179 1.09 -1.67 40.48
N VAL A 180 -0.05 -1.03 40.75
CA VAL A 180 -0.22 -0.07 41.83
C VAL A 180 -1.08 -0.73 42.91
N THR A 181 -0.59 -0.73 44.14
CA THR A 181 -1.29 -1.25 45.33
C THR A 181 -1.69 -0.07 46.21
N LEU A 182 -2.99 0.10 46.45
CA LEU A 182 -3.58 1.08 47.36
C LEU A 182 -3.33 0.70 48.83
N PRO A 183 -3.32 1.65 49.78
CA PRO A 183 -3.04 1.36 51.19
C PRO A 183 -4.12 0.48 51.83
N GLU A 184 -5.35 0.51 51.31
CA GLU A 184 -6.48 -0.31 51.72
C GLU A 184 -7.42 -0.61 50.54
N MET A 185 -8.36 -1.52 50.75
CA MET A 185 -9.38 -1.84 49.74
C MET A 185 -10.43 -0.72 49.69
N VAL A 186 -10.89 -0.35 48.50
CA VAL A 186 -12.14 0.44 48.36
C VAL A 186 -13.35 -0.42 48.74
N ASP A 187 -14.35 0.18 49.37
CA ASP A 187 -15.58 -0.56 49.72
C ASP A 187 -16.39 -0.89 48.46
N ASN A 188 -16.41 0.02 47.49
CA ASN A 188 -17.03 -0.19 46.19
C ASN A 188 -16.04 0.01 45.02
N LEU A 189 -15.94 -0.99 44.14
CA LEU A 189 -15.10 -0.91 42.93
C LEU A 189 -15.48 0.23 41.99
N ASP A 190 -16.71 0.74 42.05
CA ASP A 190 -17.15 1.89 41.26
C ASP A 190 -16.56 3.21 41.77
N ASP A 191 -16.14 3.28 43.04
CA ASP A 191 -15.46 4.43 43.63
C ASP A 191 -13.97 4.49 43.28
N LEU A 192 -13.43 3.40 42.70
CA LEU A 192 -12.11 3.37 42.10
C LEU A 192 -12.19 3.63 40.59
N LYS A 193 -11.68 4.78 40.16
CA LYS A 193 -11.53 5.12 38.74
C LYS A 193 -10.06 5.10 38.35
N VAL A 194 -9.76 4.55 37.17
CA VAL A 194 -8.38 4.38 36.70
C VAL A 194 -8.28 4.69 35.21
N TRP A 195 -7.25 5.43 34.84
CA TRP A 195 -6.93 5.77 33.46
C TRP A 195 -5.43 5.69 33.21
N GLY A 196 -5.07 5.35 31.97
CA GLY A 196 -3.70 5.26 31.53
C GLY A 196 -3.51 6.12 30.28
N HIS A 197 -2.47 6.94 30.27
CA HIS A 197 -2.17 7.86 29.18
C HIS A 197 -0.81 7.52 28.57
N GLY A 198 -0.80 7.31 27.24
CA GLY A 198 0.41 6.91 26.54
C GLY A 198 0.12 6.49 25.10
N GLN A 199 0.79 5.45 24.63
CA GLN A 199 0.47 4.84 23.33
C GLN A 199 -0.88 4.11 23.36
N LEU A 200 -1.58 4.13 22.22
CA LEU A 200 -2.92 3.55 22.04
C LEU A 200 -3.00 2.01 22.15
N ASN A 201 -1.92 1.33 22.54
CA ASN A 201 -1.89 -0.12 22.66
C ASN A 201 -1.58 -0.59 24.09
N GLY A 202 -1.79 0.30 25.08
CA GLY A 202 -1.75 -0.04 26.49
C GLY A 202 -3.14 -0.44 27.01
N ILE A 203 -3.15 -1.18 28.10
CA ILE A 203 -4.33 -1.59 28.86
C ILE A 203 -4.10 -1.19 30.31
N ILE A 204 -5.14 -0.69 30.99
CA ILE A 204 -5.16 -0.48 32.44
C ILE A 204 -6.45 -1.10 32.99
N GLU A 205 -6.34 -1.81 34.10
CA GLU A 205 -7.46 -2.54 34.69
C GLU A 205 -7.40 -2.55 36.22
N LYS A 206 -8.58 -2.65 36.83
CA LYS A 206 -8.75 -2.88 38.27
C LYS A 206 -8.73 -4.40 38.49
N THR A 207 -7.64 -4.93 39.02
CA THR A 207 -7.49 -6.38 39.26
C THR A 207 -8.13 -6.82 40.59
N SER A 208 -8.34 -5.88 41.51
CA SER A 208 -9.09 -6.06 42.76
C SER A 208 -9.49 -4.69 43.33
N ALA A 209 -10.17 -4.67 44.49
CA ALA A 209 -10.49 -3.45 45.23
C ALA A 209 -9.25 -2.69 45.77
N GLN A 210 -8.05 -3.27 45.68
CA GLN A 210 -6.81 -2.64 46.15
C GLN A 210 -5.75 -2.47 45.05
N LYS A 211 -5.92 -3.12 43.89
CA LYS A 211 -4.85 -3.23 42.90
C LYS A 211 -5.27 -2.81 41.50
N VAL A 212 -4.43 -1.98 40.90
CA VAL A 212 -4.53 -1.52 39.52
C VAL A 212 -3.34 -2.06 38.75
N ARG A 213 -3.59 -2.67 37.59
CA ARG A 213 -2.52 -3.18 36.72
C ARG A 213 -2.56 -2.44 35.39
N PHE A 214 -1.38 -2.13 34.85
CA PHE A 214 -1.26 -1.65 33.48
C PHE A 214 -0.22 -2.45 32.70
N GLU A 215 -0.42 -2.55 31.39
CA GLU A 215 0.48 -3.24 30.47
C GLU A 215 0.48 -2.55 29.10
N LEU A 216 1.65 -2.45 28.49
CA LEU A 216 1.86 -1.88 27.16
C LEU A 216 2.97 -2.65 26.44
N GLU A 217 2.71 -3.04 25.20
CA GLU A 217 3.74 -3.63 24.33
C GLU A 217 4.39 -2.57 23.43
N ASN A 218 5.64 -2.80 22.99
CA ASN A 218 6.32 -2.00 21.99
C ASN A 218 6.23 -0.47 22.23
N LEU A 219 6.70 -0.05 23.41
CA LEU A 219 6.87 1.34 23.74
C LEU A 219 7.94 1.96 22.81
N ASN A 220 7.53 2.99 22.08
CA ASN A 220 8.37 3.77 21.18
C ASN A 220 9.13 4.85 21.95
N VAL A 221 10.27 5.24 21.40
CA VAL A 221 11.07 6.38 21.89
C VAL A 221 10.21 7.63 21.98
N GLY A 222 10.39 8.38 23.07
CA GLY A 222 9.75 9.65 23.34
C GLY A 222 8.27 9.56 23.69
N LYS A 223 7.68 8.36 23.82
CA LYS A 223 6.27 8.21 24.23
C LYS A 223 6.14 8.26 25.75
N ARG A 224 5.12 9.01 26.19
CA ARG A 224 4.75 9.11 27.61
C ARG A 224 4.07 7.84 28.12
N LEU A 225 4.18 7.63 29.43
CA LEU A 225 3.44 6.65 30.20
C LEU A 225 3.02 7.31 31.52
N GLU A 226 1.72 7.52 31.67
CA GLU A 226 1.14 8.11 32.87
C GLU A 226 -0.07 7.29 33.30
N ILE A 227 -0.37 7.34 34.60
CA ILE A 227 -1.58 6.77 35.17
C ILE A 227 -2.28 7.80 36.01
N ARG A 228 -3.61 7.77 35.99
CA ARG A 228 -4.48 8.55 36.88
C ARG A 228 -5.36 7.58 37.65
N ILE A 229 -5.36 7.69 38.96
CA ILE A 229 -6.22 6.91 39.86
C ILE A 229 -7.00 7.90 40.70
N ILE A 230 -8.31 7.72 40.78
CA ILE A 230 -9.18 8.51 41.64
C ILE A 230 -9.97 7.57 42.54
N THR A 231 -10.01 7.89 43.83
CA THR A 231 -10.88 7.25 44.82
C THR A 231 -11.91 8.26 45.33
N SER A 232 -13.20 7.92 45.31
CA SER A 232 -14.23 8.75 45.97
C SER A 232 -14.05 8.74 47.50
N GLU A 233 -13.69 7.58 48.04
CA GLU A 233 -13.38 7.39 49.45
C GLU A 233 -12.04 8.03 49.84
N LYS A 234 -11.99 8.57 51.07
CA LYS A 234 -10.78 9.13 51.67
C LYS A 234 -9.97 8.03 52.34
N MET A 235 -8.89 7.59 51.69
CA MET A 235 -7.99 6.55 52.21
C MET A 235 -6.56 7.03 52.45
N PHE A 236 -6.27 8.28 52.09
CA PHE A 236 -4.97 8.94 52.28
C PHE A 236 -5.07 10.10 53.27
N ASN A 237 -4.08 10.19 54.15
CA ASN A 237 -3.81 11.35 55.00
C ASN A 237 -2.89 12.31 54.23
N SER A 238 -3.46 13.01 53.26
CA SER A 238 -2.71 13.89 52.36
C SER A 238 -2.08 15.08 53.09
N ASN A 239 -0.93 15.52 52.60
CA ASN A 239 -0.27 16.75 53.06
C ASN A 239 -1.20 17.96 52.90
N VAL A 240 -1.21 18.87 53.88
CA VAL A 240 -2.06 20.07 53.86
C VAL A 240 -1.90 20.91 52.58
N ASN A 241 -0.70 20.94 52.01
CA ASN A 241 -0.41 21.66 50.76
C ASN A 241 -1.03 21.00 49.52
N LYS A 242 -1.50 19.76 49.64
CA LYS A 242 -2.18 18.98 48.60
C LYS A 242 -3.70 18.93 48.78
N VAL A 243 -4.24 19.58 49.82
CA VAL A 243 -5.69 19.71 50.04
C VAL A 243 -6.26 20.85 49.19
N ARG A 244 -7.44 20.62 48.60
CA ARG A 244 -8.17 21.53 47.72
C ARG A 244 -9.61 21.61 48.21
N GLY A 245 -10.03 22.80 48.64
CA GLY A 245 -11.36 23.04 49.22
C GLY A 245 -12.52 23.06 48.21
N TYR A 246 -12.45 22.29 47.13
CA TYR A 246 -13.48 22.21 46.08
C TYR A 246 -13.65 20.78 45.57
N ASN A 247 -14.79 20.51 44.93
CA ASN A 247 -15.10 19.22 44.28
C ASN A 247 -14.40 19.13 42.91
N TYR A 248 -13.90 17.95 42.52
CA TYR A 248 -13.15 17.76 41.28
C TYR A 248 -13.48 16.47 40.52
N LEU A 249 -14.21 15.53 41.11
CA LEU A 249 -14.47 14.23 40.48
C LEU A 249 -15.18 14.38 39.12
N GLU A 250 -16.19 15.25 39.05
CA GLU A 250 -16.93 15.47 37.79
C GLU A 250 -16.06 16.11 36.70
N ASP A 251 -15.19 17.04 37.06
CA ASP A 251 -14.29 17.70 36.12
C ASP A 251 -13.23 16.72 35.59
N ALA A 252 -12.67 15.89 36.48
CA ALA A 252 -11.77 14.81 36.09
C ALA A 252 -12.45 13.84 35.11
N LEU A 253 -13.71 13.45 35.35
CA LEU A 253 -14.46 12.59 34.42
C LEU A 253 -14.66 13.25 33.04
N LYS A 254 -14.94 14.56 33.00
CA LYS A 254 -15.06 15.31 31.74
C LYS A 254 -13.72 15.40 30.98
N GLU A 255 -12.61 15.59 31.69
CA GLU A 255 -11.26 15.58 31.10
C GLU A 255 -10.96 14.23 30.46
N GLU A 256 -11.23 13.14 31.17
CA GLU A 256 -10.98 11.78 30.70
C GLU A 256 -11.90 11.40 29.53
N GLU A 257 -13.17 11.81 29.56
CA GLU A 257 -14.08 11.64 28.42
C GLU A 257 -13.56 12.39 27.19
N LYS A 258 -13.06 13.62 27.36
CA LYS A 258 -12.47 14.40 26.27
C LYS A 258 -11.23 13.71 25.70
N TRP A 259 -10.31 13.24 26.53
CA TRP A 259 -9.11 12.54 26.08
C TRP A 259 -9.42 11.21 25.40
N ALA A 260 -10.37 10.44 25.92
CA ALA A 260 -10.85 9.21 25.28
C ALA A 260 -11.44 9.50 23.90
N ASN A 261 -12.26 10.54 23.78
CA ASN A 261 -12.83 10.97 22.51
C ASN A 261 -11.75 11.42 21.52
N GLU A 262 -10.73 12.16 21.97
CA GLU A 262 -9.61 12.58 21.13
C GLU A 262 -8.75 11.41 20.65
N ALA A 263 -8.44 10.45 21.53
CA ALA A 263 -7.70 9.24 21.19
C ALA A 263 -8.44 8.38 20.14
N ASN A 264 -9.77 8.35 20.20
CA ASN A 264 -10.62 7.55 19.31
C ASN A 264 -10.89 8.22 17.93
N LYS A 265 -10.66 9.52 17.77
CA LYS A 265 -10.95 10.26 16.51
C LYS A 265 -10.23 9.68 15.26
N PRO A 266 -8.90 9.44 15.27
CA PRO A 266 -8.21 8.93 14.09
C PRO A 266 -8.67 7.51 13.70
N GLN A 267 -8.98 6.70 14.69
CA GLN A 267 -9.41 5.31 14.52
C GLN A 267 -10.82 5.22 13.93
N ASN A 268 -11.74 6.05 14.43
CA ASN A 268 -13.09 6.20 13.87
C ASN A 268 -13.06 6.74 12.45
N TYR A 269 -12.18 7.69 12.14
CA TYR A 269 -12.02 8.20 10.77
C TYR A 269 -11.58 7.09 9.80
N MET A 270 -10.52 6.35 10.15
CA MET A 270 -10.00 5.28 9.30
C MET A 270 -11.02 4.14 9.12
N TYR A 271 -11.70 3.75 10.20
CA TYR A 271 -12.79 2.77 10.15
C TYR A 271 -13.92 3.22 9.21
N ASN A 272 -14.39 4.46 9.35
CA ASN A 272 -15.45 5.02 8.53
C ASN A 272 -15.04 5.14 7.05
N LEU A 273 -13.79 5.50 6.78
CA LEU A 273 -13.24 5.53 5.42
C LEU A 273 -13.24 4.13 4.79
N LEU A 274 -12.70 3.13 5.50
CA LEU A 274 -12.68 1.75 5.03
C LEU A 274 -14.10 1.20 4.78
N LYS A 275 -15.06 1.55 5.65
CA LYS A 275 -16.48 1.19 5.47
C LYS A 275 -17.10 1.80 4.23
N LYS A 276 -16.81 3.07 3.92
CA LYS A 276 -17.26 3.69 2.66
C LYS A 276 -16.68 2.97 1.44
N ILE A 277 -15.41 2.56 1.49
CA ILE A 277 -14.79 1.81 0.39
C ILE A 277 -15.40 0.41 0.25
N GLU A 278 -15.72 -0.29 1.36
CA GLU A 278 -16.42 -1.59 1.33
C GLU A 278 -17.78 -1.49 0.61
N VAL A 279 -18.57 -0.46 0.93
CA VAL A 279 -19.86 -0.20 0.25
C VAL A 279 -19.65 0.10 -1.24
N PHE A 280 -18.65 0.93 -1.57
CA PHE A 280 -18.33 1.28 -2.96
C PHE A 280 -17.94 0.06 -3.80
N LEU A 281 -17.06 -0.82 -3.28
CA LEU A 281 -16.66 -2.05 -3.95
C LEU A 281 -17.84 -3.00 -4.17
N THR A 282 -18.78 -3.05 -3.22
CA THR A 282 -20.00 -3.85 -3.32
C THR A 282 -20.89 -3.37 -4.48
N VAL A 283 -21.05 -2.05 -4.64
CA VAL A 283 -21.80 -1.48 -5.78
C VAL A 283 -21.14 -1.83 -7.11
N ILE A 284 -19.81 -1.68 -7.19
CA ILE A 284 -19.03 -2.06 -8.39
C ILE A 284 -19.21 -3.54 -8.73
N PHE A 285 -19.21 -4.41 -7.73
CA PHE A 285 -19.43 -5.84 -7.91
C PHE A 285 -20.78 -6.13 -8.57
N PHE A 286 -21.88 -5.54 -8.10
CA PHE A 286 -23.19 -5.74 -8.72
C PHE A 286 -23.26 -5.20 -10.16
N ILE A 287 -22.65 -4.03 -10.43
CA ILE A 287 -22.54 -3.50 -11.79
C ILE A 287 -21.76 -4.46 -12.70
N GLY A 288 -20.66 -5.03 -12.19
CA GLY A 288 -19.86 -6.02 -12.89
C GLY A 288 -20.66 -7.27 -13.28
N LEU A 289 -21.52 -7.78 -12.39
CA LEU A 289 -22.40 -8.93 -12.69
C LEU A 289 -23.36 -8.63 -13.84
N ILE A 290 -23.99 -7.46 -13.84
CA ILE A 290 -24.91 -7.03 -14.91
C ILE A 290 -24.17 -6.97 -16.25
N LEU A 291 -22.96 -6.40 -16.26
CA LEU A 291 -22.14 -6.32 -17.46
C LEU A 291 -21.70 -7.71 -17.95
N LEU A 292 -21.27 -8.61 -17.04
CA LEU A 292 -20.88 -9.98 -17.39
C LEU A 292 -22.04 -10.76 -18.02
N ALA A 293 -23.25 -10.67 -17.45
CA ALA A 293 -24.44 -11.30 -17.98
C ALA A 293 -24.77 -10.81 -19.41
N ARG A 294 -24.66 -9.49 -19.64
CA ARG A 294 -24.87 -8.90 -20.99
C ARG A 294 -23.86 -9.41 -22.01
N VAL A 295 -22.59 -9.51 -21.65
CA VAL A 295 -21.55 -10.00 -22.58
C VAL A 295 -21.68 -11.50 -22.84
N LYS A 296 -22.02 -12.31 -21.82
CA LYS A 296 -22.28 -13.75 -21.99
C LYS A 296 -23.40 -14.04 -22.99
N LYS A 297 -24.48 -13.25 -22.99
CA LYS A 297 -25.58 -13.38 -23.94
C LYS A 297 -25.13 -13.21 -25.40
N ILE A 298 -24.16 -12.32 -25.65
CA ILE A 298 -23.58 -12.10 -26.97
C ILE A 298 -22.67 -13.26 -27.37
N LYS A 299 -22.01 -13.95 -26.44
CA LYS A 299 -21.02 -15.01 -26.71
C LYS A 299 -21.63 -16.35 -27.16
N LYS A 300 -22.95 -16.57 -27.06
CA LYS A 300 -23.58 -17.84 -27.47
C LYS A 300 -23.34 -18.07 -28.97
N LYS A 301 -22.43 -19.00 -29.27
CA LYS A 301 -21.91 -19.30 -30.61
C LYS A 301 -22.71 -20.47 -31.19
N GLU A 302 -23.22 -20.31 -32.41
CA GLU A 302 -23.54 -21.45 -33.26
C GLU A 302 -22.20 -22.03 -33.72
N ASN A 303 -21.84 -23.19 -33.18
CA ASN A 303 -20.81 -24.02 -33.78
C ASN A 303 -21.47 -24.78 -34.93
N SER A 304 -21.01 -24.57 -36.16
CA SER A 304 -21.28 -25.48 -37.25
C SER A 304 -19.95 -25.79 -37.94
N ASP A 305 -19.26 -26.81 -37.45
CA ASP A 305 -18.16 -27.44 -38.19
C ASP A 305 -18.68 -28.51 -39.18
N GLU A 306 -20.01 -28.62 -39.30
CA GLU A 306 -20.64 -29.53 -40.24
C GLU A 306 -20.37 -29.12 -41.69
N GLY A 307 -19.61 -29.95 -42.41
CA GLY A 307 -19.60 -29.96 -43.88
C GLY A 307 -18.39 -29.30 -44.57
N LEU A 308 -17.25 -29.09 -43.90
CA LEU A 308 -16.02 -28.67 -44.60
C LEU A 308 -15.57 -29.76 -45.57
N LYS A 309 -15.70 -29.49 -46.88
CA LYS A 309 -15.20 -30.38 -47.95
C LYS A 309 -13.71 -30.15 -48.16
N TYR A 310 -12.93 -31.22 -48.09
CA TYR A 310 -11.50 -31.21 -48.45
C TYR A 310 -11.34 -31.21 -49.98
N TYR A 311 -10.44 -30.38 -50.49
CA TYR A 311 -10.08 -30.32 -51.91
C TYR A 311 -8.57 -30.51 -52.06
N LYS A 312 -8.15 -31.45 -52.92
CA LYS A 312 -6.75 -31.69 -53.27
C LYS A 312 -6.24 -30.68 -54.30
N GLU A 313 -7.11 -30.24 -55.21
CA GLU A 313 -6.81 -29.27 -56.25
C GLU A 313 -7.07 -27.84 -55.80
N ILE A 314 -6.40 -26.87 -56.45
CA ILE A 314 -6.61 -25.45 -56.17
C ILE A 314 -8.07 -25.10 -56.54
N PRO A 315 -8.92 -24.74 -55.57
CA PRO A 315 -10.36 -24.63 -55.80
C PRO A 315 -10.76 -23.47 -56.71
N ARG A 316 -9.83 -22.59 -57.07
CA ARG A 316 -10.05 -21.43 -57.95
C ARG A 316 -8.74 -20.97 -58.60
N GLU A 317 -8.50 -21.37 -59.84
CA GLU A 317 -7.32 -20.95 -60.63
C GLU A 317 -7.26 -19.44 -60.85
N SER A 318 -8.43 -18.78 -60.93
CA SER A 318 -8.49 -17.33 -61.10
C SER A 318 -8.16 -16.55 -59.83
N ALA A 319 -7.84 -17.18 -58.70
CA ALA A 319 -7.61 -16.47 -57.44
C ALA A 319 -6.40 -15.54 -57.51
N THR A 320 -6.58 -14.26 -57.13
CA THR A 320 -5.41 -13.38 -56.96
C THR A 320 -4.72 -13.67 -55.62
N PRO A 321 -3.43 -13.33 -55.48
CA PRO A 321 -2.72 -13.46 -54.20
C PRO A 321 -3.43 -12.73 -53.04
N ALA A 322 -4.00 -11.55 -53.31
CA ALA A 322 -4.72 -10.75 -52.32
C ALA A 322 -5.98 -11.46 -51.83
N GLU A 323 -6.75 -12.05 -52.74
CA GLU A 323 -7.96 -12.80 -52.40
C GLU A 323 -7.65 -14.06 -51.59
N ALA A 324 -6.61 -14.81 -51.96
CA ALA A 324 -6.17 -16.00 -51.25
C ALA A 324 -5.76 -15.67 -49.80
N ILE A 325 -4.95 -14.63 -49.62
CA ILE A 325 -4.49 -14.19 -48.30
C ILE A 325 -5.65 -13.63 -47.47
N TYR A 326 -6.60 -12.93 -48.10
CA TYR A 326 -7.82 -12.45 -47.42
C TYR A 326 -8.64 -13.62 -46.88
N LEU A 327 -8.86 -14.67 -47.68
CA LEU A 327 -9.60 -15.86 -47.26
C LEU A 327 -8.87 -16.65 -46.17
N TYR A 328 -7.55 -16.81 -46.28
CA TYR A 328 -6.74 -17.52 -45.28
C TYR A 328 -6.75 -16.83 -43.91
N ASN A 329 -6.69 -15.49 -43.89
CA ASN A 329 -6.62 -14.74 -42.63
C ASN A 329 -7.98 -14.28 -42.10
N PHE A 330 -9.01 -14.28 -42.94
CA PHE A 330 -10.41 -13.94 -42.65
C PHE A 330 -10.64 -12.61 -41.89
N GLU A 331 -9.81 -11.59 -42.12
CA GLU A 331 -9.95 -10.30 -41.46
C GLU A 331 -9.33 -9.16 -42.28
N ARG A 332 -10.10 -8.07 -42.48
CA ARG A 332 -9.62 -6.88 -43.21
C ARG A 332 -8.38 -6.26 -42.54
N GLU A 333 -8.37 -6.20 -41.21
CA GLU A 333 -7.32 -5.57 -40.41
C GLU A 333 -6.02 -6.39 -40.39
N ARG A 334 -6.07 -7.70 -40.65
CA ARG A 334 -4.86 -8.52 -40.75
C ARG A 334 -4.04 -8.22 -42.00
N LEU A 335 -4.66 -7.74 -43.09
CA LEU A 335 -3.92 -7.22 -44.25
C LEU A 335 -3.24 -5.87 -43.98
N ASP A 336 -3.60 -5.19 -42.88
CA ASP A 336 -2.93 -3.99 -42.36
C ASP A 336 -1.82 -4.33 -41.33
N ALA A 337 -1.71 -5.60 -40.91
CA ALA A 337 -0.59 -6.07 -40.11
C ALA A 337 0.67 -6.12 -41.00
N GLY A 338 1.69 -5.33 -40.64
CA GLY A 338 2.83 -5.04 -41.52
C GLY A 338 3.55 -6.26 -42.12
N LYS A 339 3.50 -7.45 -41.51
CA LYS A 339 4.04 -8.68 -42.13
C LYS A 339 3.14 -9.24 -43.24
N VAL A 340 1.83 -9.36 -42.99
CA VAL A 340 0.87 -9.90 -43.96
C VAL A 340 0.73 -8.95 -45.15
N GLN A 341 0.69 -7.64 -44.90
CA GLN A 341 0.65 -6.61 -45.94
C GLN A 341 1.83 -6.74 -46.91
N ARG A 342 3.06 -6.78 -46.37
CA ARG A 342 4.30 -6.91 -47.16
C ARG A 342 4.29 -8.17 -48.02
N ASN A 343 3.92 -9.30 -47.45
CA ASN A 343 3.86 -10.57 -48.16
C ASN A 343 2.82 -10.55 -49.28
N THR A 344 1.67 -9.91 -49.05
CA THR A 344 0.59 -9.79 -50.05
C THR A 344 1.03 -8.92 -51.23
N VAL A 345 1.67 -7.79 -50.96
CA VAL A 345 2.21 -6.91 -52.00
C VAL A 345 3.31 -7.63 -52.80
N ALA A 346 4.25 -8.29 -52.12
CA ALA A 346 5.31 -9.05 -52.78
C ALA A 346 4.74 -10.18 -53.66
N ALA A 347 3.79 -10.95 -53.15
CA ALA A 347 3.13 -12.01 -53.92
C ALA A 347 2.40 -11.45 -55.14
N THR A 348 1.78 -10.27 -55.04
CA THR A 348 1.13 -9.61 -56.18
C THR A 348 2.14 -9.08 -57.19
N ILE A 349 3.30 -8.59 -56.75
CA ILE A 349 4.40 -8.22 -57.67
C ILE A 349 4.88 -9.45 -58.44
N LEU A 350 5.07 -10.59 -57.76
CA LEU A 350 5.44 -11.85 -58.42
C LEU A 350 4.35 -12.34 -59.39
N ASP A 351 3.08 -12.19 -59.05
CA ASP A 351 1.97 -12.50 -59.96
C ASP A 351 1.98 -11.60 -61.21
N LEU A 352 2.32 -10.31 -61.07
CA LEU A 352 2.52 -9.41 -62.21
C LEU A 352 3.72 -9.83 -63.08
N CYS A 353 4.76 -10.43 -62.50
CA CYS A 353 5.86 -11.06 -63.24
C CYS A 353 5.38 -12.29 -64.02
N PHE A 354 4.63 -13.17 -63.36
CA PHE A 354 4.05 -14.37 -63.97
C PHE A 354 3.15 -14.01 -65.17
N LYS A 355 2.37 -12.94 -65.06
CA LYS A 355 1.52 -12.39 -66.14
C LYS A 355 2.29 -11.54 -67.17
N LYS A 356 3.62 -11.51 -67.09
CA LYS A 356 4.51 -10.76 -68.02
C LYS A 356 4.14 -9.28 -68.16
N LYS A 357 3.69 -8.64 -67.07
CA LYS A 357 3.42 -7.19 -67.01
C LYS A 357 4.63 -6.38 -66.57
N ILE A 358 5.42 -7.01 -65.71
CA ILE A 358 6.71 -6.52 -65.24
C ILE A 358 7.71 -7.68 -65.26
N ASP A 359 8.99 -7.36 -65.15
CA ASP A 359 10.07 -8.33 -64.98
C ASP A 359 11.01 -7.87 -63.85
N LEU A 360 11.59 -8.84 -63.13
CA LEU A 360 12.50 -8.61 -62.02
C LEU A 360 13.91 -9.01 -62.43
N LYS A 361 14.81 -8.03 -62.50
CA LYS A 361 16.21 -8.24 -62.88
C LYS A 361 17.14 -7.87 -61.74
N ILE A 362 18.34 -8.44 -61.75
CA ILE A 362 19.42 -8.02 -60.87
C ILE A 362 20.35 -7.12 -61.69
N ASN A 363 20.56 -5.89 -61.24
CA ASN A 363 21.52 -4.99 -61.90
C ASN A 363 22.98 -5.32 -61.51
N GLU A 364 23.94 -4.66 -62.16
CA GLU A 364 25.37 -4.82 -61.91
C GLU A 364 25.77 -4.58 -60.44
N ARG A 365 24.97 -3.82 -59.70
CA ARG A 365 25.14 -3.52 -58.27
C ARG A 365 24.47 -4.56 -57.35
N LYS A 366 24.07 -5.71 -57.88
CA LYS A 366 23.34 -6.79 -57.17
C LYS A 366 22.01 -6.34 -56.55
N LYS A 367 21.37 -5.31 -57.10
CA LYS A 367 20.06 -4.83 -56.65
C LYS A 367 18.93 -5.30 -57.56
N VAL A 368 17.76 -5.54 -56.97
CA VAL A 368 16.55 -5.92 -57.70
C VAL A 368 15.93 -4.69 -58.37
N VAL A 369 15.70 -4.79 -59.68
CA VAL A 369 15.10 -3.78 -60.54
C VAL A 369 13.78 -4.31 -61.10
N ILE A 370 12.74 -3.48 -61.05
CA ILE A 370 11.45 -3.73 -61.69
C ILE A 370 11.48 -3.06 -63.06
N SER A 371 11.26 -3.82 -64.13
CA SER A 371 11.11 -3.30 -65.50
C SER A 371 9.70 -3.55 -66.03
N PHE A 372 9.10 -2.58 -66.74
CA PHE A 372 7.76 -2.73 -67.30
C PHE A 372 7.83 -3.36 -68.70
N THR A 373 7.31 -4.58 -68.83
CA THR A 373 7.39 -5.37 -70.07
C THR A 373 6.15 -5.21 -70.95
N ASN A 374 4.97 -5.01 -70.36
CA ASN A 374 3.73 -4.80 -71.08
C ASN A 374 2.88 -3.68 -70.43
N SER A 375 2.29 -2.83 -71.27
CA SER A 375 1.39 -1.75 -70.84
C SER A 375 -0.10 -2.13 -70.91
N ASP A 376 -0.44 -3.25 -71.57
CA ASP A 376 -1.79 -3.79 -71.57
C ASP A 376 -2.12 -4.36 -70.19
N THR A 377 -3.24 -3.89 -69.63
CA THR A 377 -3.73 -4.23 -68.28
C THR A 377 -5.12 -4.86 -68.30
N LYS A 378 -5.66 -5.22 -69.47
CA LYS A 378 -7.03 -5.75 -69.61
C LYS A 378 -7.29 -7.07 -68.88
N ASP A 379 -6.26 -7.88 -68.74
CA ASP A 379 -6.23 -9.19 -68.06
C ASP A 379 -5.93 -9.09 -66.55
N LEU A 380 -5.58 -7.91 -66.04
CA LEU A 380 -5.35 -7.70 -64.62
C LEU A 380 -6.67 -7.52 -63.87
N LYS A 381 -6.80 -8.20 -62.74
CA LYS A 381 -7.92 -7.95 -61.83
C LYS A 381 -7.77 -6.59 -61.16
N LYS A 382 -8.88 -6.07 -60.63
CA LYS A 382 -8.96 -4.69 -60.10
C LYS A 382 -8.00 -4.44 -58.94
N ASP A 383 -7.74 -5.44 -58.12
CA ASP A 383 -6.76 -5.43 -57.03
C ASP A 383 -5.32 -5.44 -57.57
N GLU A 384 -4.97 -6.37 -58.46
CA GLU A 384 -3.65 -6.41 -59.12
C GLU A 384 -3.32 -5.09 -59.83
N LEU A 385 -4.32 -4.49 -60.48
CA LEU A 385 -4.21 -3.19 -61.13
C LEU A 385 -3.85 -2.06 -60.14
N LYS A 386 -4.25 -2.14 -58.87
CA LYS A 386 -3.85 -1.15 -57.85
C LYS A 386 -2.36 -1.23 -57.56
N ILE A 387 -1.79 -2.44 -57.49
CA ILE A 387 -0.35 -2.63 -57.31
C ILE A 387 0.41 -2.19 -58.57
N TYR A 388 -0.06 -2.57 -59.76
CA TYR A 388 0.54 -2.10 -61.02
C TYR A 388 0.57 -0.56 -61.12
N LYS A 389 -0.52 0.11 -60.75
CA LYS A 389 -0.60 1.58 -60.71
C LYS A 389 0.32 2.19 -59.66
N LEU A 390 0.45 1.57 -58.48
CA LEU A 390 1.42 1.97 -57.46
C LEU A 390 2.84 1.91 -58.03
N LEU A 391 3.23 0.80 -58.67
CA LEU A 391 4.55 0.65 -59.28
C LEU A 391 4.80 1.71 -60.36
N LYS A 392 3.83 1.96 -61.26
CA LYS A 392 3.92 3.04 -62.26
C LYS A 392 4.07 4.42 -61.63
N LYS A 393 3.37 4.67 -60.51
CA LYS A 393 3.47 5.95 -59.81
C LYS A 393 4.86 6.13 -59.18
N VAL A 394 5.43 5.06 -58.63
CA VAL A 394 6.79 5.04 -58.05
C VAL A 394 7.85 5.21 -59.14
N SER A 395 7.65 4.63 -60.32
CA SER A 395 8.60 4.74 -61.42
C SER A 395 8.65 6.13 -62.07
N GLN A 396 7.69 7.02 -61.77
CA GLN A 396 7.60 8.34 -62.42
C GLN A 396 7.59 8.25 -63.96
N ASN A 397 6.98 7.19 -64.50
CA ASN A 397 6.95 6.85 -65.93
C ASN A 397 8.29 6.37 -66.53
N GLU A 398 9.33 6.14 -65.72
CA GLU A 398 10.53 5.42 -66.16
C GLU A 398 10.19 3.98 -66.59
N ARG A 399 10.96 3.45 -67.55
CA ARG A 399 10.81 2.07 -68.06
C ARG A 399 11.20 1.01 -67.02
N GLU A 400 12.09 1.35 -66.10
CA GLU A 400 12.54 0.48 -65.02
C GLU A 400 12.97 1.29 -63.80
N PHE A 401 12.94 0.67 -62.61
CA PHE A 401 13.35 1.33 -61.37
C PHE A 401 13.81 0.32 -60.29
N GLU A 402 14.78 0.69 -59.44
CA GLU A 402 15.22 -0.14 -58.31
C GLU A 402 14.10 -0.32 -57.27
N VAL A 403 13.89 -1.53 -56.74
CA VAL A 403 12.88 -1.82 -55.71
C VAL A 403 13.04 -0.93 -54.46
N GLU A 404 14.26 -0.46 -54.17
CA GLU A 404 14.51 0.51 -53.10
C GLU A 404 13.71 1.81 -53.25
N LYS A 405 13.41 2.27 -54.48
CA LYS A 405 12.54 3.44 -54.72
C LYS A 405 11.10 3.18 -54.21
N LEU A 406 10.59 1.95 -54.27
CA LEU A 406 9.29 1.58 -53.69
C LEU A 406 9.33 1.66 -52.16
N ASN A 407 10.41 1.16 -51.54
CA ASN A 407 10.60 1.25 -50.08
C ASN A 407 10.72 2.72 -49.63
N LYS A 408 11.47 3.53 -50.37
CA LYS A 408 11.60 4.97 -50.13
C LYS A 408 10.26 5.68 -50.27
N TYR A 409 9.48 5.36 -51.31
CA TYR A 409 8.13 5.90 -51.51
C TYR A 409 7.19 5.56 -50.36
N ALA A 410 7.22 4.32 -49.86
CA ALA A 410 6.40 3.89 -48.73
C ALA A 410 6.73 4.68 -47.45
N LYS A 411 8.01 5.03 -47.22
CA LYS A 411 8.45 5.83 -46.08
C LYS A 411 8.11 7.32 -46.23
N GLU A 412 8.49 7.93 -47.36
CA GLU A 412 8.39 9.38 -47.57
C GLU A 412 6.98 9.84 -47.95
N LYS A 413 6.20 8.98 -48.60
CA LYS A 413 4.84 9.27 -49.07
C LYS A 413 3.83 8.27 -48.48
N TYR A 414 3.96 8.00 -47.17
CA TYR A 414 3.15 7.04 -46.42
C TYR A 414 1.65 7.13 -46.71
N ASN A 415 1.05 8.32 -46.64
CA ASN A 415 -0.39 8.48 -46.88
C ASN A 415 -0.81 8.03 -48.28
N LYS A 416 0.00 8.32 -49.30
CA LYS A 416 -0.28 7.91 -50.69
C LYS A 416 -0.10 6.41 -50.86
N TYR A 417 0.99 5.85 -50.33
CA TYR A 417 1.22 4.40 -50.32
C TYR A 417 0.08 3.66 -49.62
N SER A 418 -0.27 4.08 -48.40
CA SER A 418 -1.36 3.52 -47.59
C SER A 418 -2.70 3.57 -48.33
N ASN A 419 -3.00 4.65 -49.06
CA ASN A 419 -4.21 4.71 -49.90
C ASN A 419 -4.20 3.65 -51.01
N TYR A 420 -3.10 3.45 -51.73
CA TYR A 420 -2.98 2.39 -52.73
C TYR A 420 -3.20 0.99 -52.11
N ILE A 421 -2.61 0.74 -50.95
CA ILE A 421 -2.76 -0.55 -50.27
C ILE A 421 -4.20 -0.76 -49.77
N ASN A 422 -4.83 0.27 -49.21
CA ASN A 422 -6.24 0.23 -48.80
C ASN A 422 -7.17 -0.07 -49.98
N GLU A 423 -6.96 0.60 -51.11
CA GLU A 423 -7.74 0.34 -52.33
C GLU A 423 -7.52 -1.07 -52.86
N PHE A 424 -6.27 -1.54 -52.89
CA PHE A 424 -5.89 -2.89 -53.27
C PHE A 424 -6.65 -3.96 -52.45
N VAL A 425 -6.60 -3.86 -51.12
CA VAL A 425 -7.31 -4.78 -50.21
C VAL A 425 -8.83 -4.68 -50.39
N ASN A 426 -9.36 -3.47 -50.58
CA ASN A 426 -10.78 -3.26 -50.77
C ASN A 426 -11.30 -3.87 -52.08
N GLU A 427 -10.55 -3.81 -53.18
CA GLU A 427 -10.95 -4.43 -54.44
C GLU A 427 -10.96 -5.96 -54.35
N ALA A 428 -9.95 -6.57 -53.73
CA ALA A 428 -9.93 -8.01 -53.47
C ALA A 428 -11.16 -8.45 -52.64
N ARG A 429 -11.45 -7.73 -51.55
CA ARG A 429 -12.63 -7.98 -50.70
C ARG A 429 -13.95 -7.79 -51.46
N LYS A 430 -14.06 -6.73 -52.27
CA LYS A 430 -15.26 -6.49 -53.09
C LYS A 430 -15.50 -7.65 -54.05
N ASN A 431 -14.45 -8.19 -54.67
CA ASN A 431 -14.57 -9.31 -55.58
C ASN A 431 -14.99 -10.60 -54.86
N LEU A 432 -14.39 -10.91 -53.71
CA LEU A 432 -14.79 -12.04 -52.87
C LEU A 432 -16.26 -11.95 -52.41
N CYS A 433 -16.75 -10.75 -52.09
CA CYS A 433 -18.18 -10.53 -51.79
C CYS A 433 -19.08 -10.79 -53.01
N LYS A 434 -18.67 -10.32 -54.20
CA LYS A 434 -19.43 -10.55 -55.45
C LYS A 434 -19.53 -12.03 -55.78
N LEU A 435 -18.44 -12.78 -55.57
CA LEU A 435 -18.39 -14.22 -55.73
C LEU A 435 -19.12 -15.00 -54.63
N LYS A 436 -19.70 -14.31 -53.64
CA LYS A 436 -20.37 -14.91 -52.46
C LYS A 436 -19.48 -15.85 -51.64
N LEU A 437 -18.16 -15.72 -51.77
CA LEU A 437 -17.19 -16.49 -50.97
C LEU A 437 -17.03 -15.92 -49.55
N ILE A 438 -17.43 -14.65 -49.36
CA ILE A 438 -17.51 -14.01 -48.04
C ILE A 438 -18.85 -13.28 -47.89
N ASP A 439 -19.37 -13.24 -46.66
CA ASP A 439 -20.61 -12.52 -46.31
C ASP A 439 -20.30 -11.39 -45.31
N LYS A 440 -20.56 -10.15 -45.73
CA LYS A 440 -20.34 -8.94 -44.91
C LYS A 440 -21.14 -8.93 -43.61
N LYS A 441 -22.36 -9.51 -43.59
CA LYS A 441 -23.20 -9.61 -42.39
C LYS A 441 -22.59 -10.62 -41.41
N LYS A 442 -22.12 -11.77 -41.90
CA LYS A 442 -21.42 -12.78 -41.08
C LYS A 442 -20.08 -12.24 -40.53
N GLU A 443 -19.30 -11.52 -41.32
CA GLU A 443 -18.06 -10.87 -40.87
C GLU A 443 -18.33 -9.87 -39.74
N LYS A 444 -19.37 -9.02 -39.87
CA LYS A 444 -19.76 -8.06 -38.82
C LYS A 444 -20.21 -8.76 -37.54
N LYS A 445 -20.96 -9.86 -37.67
CA LYS A 445 -21.39 -10.71 -36.54
C LYS A 445 -20.15 -11.29 -35.85
N TYR A 446 -19.22 -11.88 -36.60
CA TYR A 446 -17.97 -12.45 -36.08
C TYR A 446 -17.11 -11.43 -35.31
N ARG A 447 -16.92 -10.22 -35.86
CA ARG A 447 -16.21 -9.14 -35.13
C ARG A 447 -16.92 -8.76 -33.82
N SER A 448 -18.24 -8.71 -33.81
CA SER A 448 -19.00 -8.43 -32.58
C SER A 448 -18.80 -9.52 -31.51
N TYR A 449 -18.65 -10.78 -31.94
CA TYR A 449 -18.31 -11.90 -31.05
C TYR A 449 -16.88 -11.78 -30.49
N ILE A 450 -15.87 -11.51 -31.34
CA ILE A 450 -14.48 -11.32 -30.87
C ILE A 450 -14.42 -10.20 -29.84
N LEU A 451 -15.03 -9.05 -30.14
CA LEU A 451 -15.05 -7.92 -29.22
C LEU A 451 -15.78 -8.23 -27.92
N ALA A 452 -16.85 -9.03 -27.97
CA ALA A 452 -17.52 -9.51 -26.77
C ALA A 452 -16.62 -10.46 -25.96
N ASP A 453 -15.87 -11.35 -26.60
CA ASP A 453 -14.93 -12.26 -25.90
C ASP A 453 -13.80 -11.49 -25.21
N ILE A 454 -13.21 -10.51 -25.89
CA ILE A 454 -12.19 -9.63 -25.30
C ILE A 454 -12.76 -8.88 -24.09
N LYS A 455 -13.95 -8.27 -24.23
CA LYS A 455 -14.63 -7.59 -23.12
C LYS A 455 -14.93 -8.53 -21.97
N TYR A 456 -15.35 -9.76 -22.26
CA TYR A 456 -15.63 -10.77 -21.23
C TYR A 456 -14.38 -11.07 -20.42
N LYS A 457 -13.25 -11.35 -21.10
CA LYS A 457 -11.96 -11.63 -20.44
C LYS A 457 -11.50 -10.47 -19.56
N MET A 458 -11.56 -9.24 -20.08
CA MET A 458 -11.20 -8.05 -19.31
C MET A 458 -12.11 -7.85 -18.08
N LEU A 459 -13.42 -8.01 -18.26
CA LEU A 459 -14.38 -7.83 -17.19
C LEU A 459 -14.22 -8.92 -16.11
N ASN A 460 -13.93 -10.16 -16.51
CA ASN A 460 -13.66 -11.25 -15.58
C ASN A 460 -12.41 -10.98 -14.74
N TYR A 461 -11.32 -10.54 -15.38
CA TYR A 461 -10.08 -10.16 -14.68
C TYR A 461 -10.32 -9.01 -13.68
N PHE A 462 -11.07 -7.98 -14.08
CA PHE A 462 -11.44 -6.90 -13.17
C PHE A 462 -12.27 -7.40 -11.99
N PHE A 463 -13.22 -8.31 -12.25
CA PHE A 463 -14.10 -8.88 -11.23
C PHE A 463 -13.31 -9.64 -10.16
N GLU A 464 -12.34 -10.47 -10.57
CA GLU A 464 -11.43 -11.18 -9.67
C GLU A 464 -10.66 -10.20 -8.76
N ARG A 465 -10.20 -9.06 -9.31
CA ARG A 465 -9.51 -8.02 -8.53
C ARG A 465 -10.43 -7.36 -7.50
N VAL A 466 -11.67 -7.01 -7.88
CA VAL A 466 -12.65 -6.42 -6.94
C VAL A 466 -12.90 -7.35 -5.75
N ILE A 467 -13.01 -8.67 -5.98
CA ILE A 467 -13.20 -9.66 -4.91
C ILE A 467 -11.97 -9.68 -3.97
N LEU A 468 -10.76 -9.74 -4.53
CA LEU A 468 -9.52 -9.70 -3.73
C LEU A 468 -9.41 -8.45 -2.87
N TYR A 469 -9.69 -7.27 -3.42
CA TYR A 469 -9.65 -6.01 -2.67
C TYR A 469 -10.73 -5.95 -1.60
N SER A 470 -11.94 -6.44 -1.88
CA SER A 470 -13.02 -6.50 -0.89
C SER A 470 -12.62 -7.34 0.32
N TYR A 471 -11.93 -8.47 0.09
CA TYR A 471 -11.40 -9.31 1.17
C TYR A 471 -10.31 -8.61 1.99
N ALA A 472 -9.37 -7.91 1.33
CA ALA A 472 -8.31 -7.17 2.00
C ALA A 472 -8.86 -6.03 2.87
N ILE A 473 -9.81 -5.24 2.35
CA ILE A 473 -10.46 -4.16 3.10
C ILE A 473 -11.22 -4.72 4.30
N ARG A 474 -11.95 -5.83 4.13
CA ARG A 474 -12.67 -6.44 5.24
C ARG A 474 -11.75 -6.91 6.36
N LYS A 475 -10.55 -7.43 6.04
CA LYS A 475 -9.52 -7.73 7.05
C LYS A 475 -9.03 -6.48 7.78
N LEU A 476 -8.82 -5.37 7.07
CA LEU A 476 -8.42 -4.10 7.68
C LEU A 476 -9.51 -3.55 8.61
N ILE A 477 -10.77 -3.59 8.20
CA ILE A 477 -11.92 -3.18 9.02
C ILE A 477 -11.97 -4.00 10.32
N ILE A 478 -11.80 -5.32 10.25
CA ILE A 478 -11.77 -6.18 11.44
C ILE A 478 -10.62 -5.80 12.38
N LYS A 479 -9.44 -5.47 11.82
CA LYS A 479 -8.28 -5.04 12.59
C LYS A 479 -8.51 -3.68 13.28
N CYS A 480 -9.16 -2.74 12.60
CA CYS A 480 -9.53 -1.43 13.17
C CYS A 480 -10.62 -1.53 14.25
N LYS A 481 -11.47 -2.57 14.23
CA LYS A 481 -12.53 -2.79 15.24
C LYS A 481 -12.02 -3.48 16.52
N ARG A 482 -10.92 -4.23 16.44
CA ARG A 482 -10.35 -5.03 17.55
C ARG A 482 -9.31 -4.29 18.39
N LYS A 483 -8.79 -3.21 17.86
CA LYS A 483 -8.08 -2.18 18.63
C LYS A 483 -9.09 -1.11 18.98
#